data_AF-A0A1D9P240-F1
#
_entry.id   AF-A0A1D9P240-F1
#
_cell.length_a   1.000
_cell.length_b   1.000
_cell.length_c   1.000
_cell.angle_alpha   90.00
_cell.angle_beta   90.00
_cell.angle_gamma   90.00
#
_symmetry.space_group_name_H-M   'P 1'
#
loop_
_entity.id
_entity.type
_entity.pdbx_description
1 polymer ?
#
loop_
_entity_poly.entity_id
_entity_poly.type
_entity_poly.pdbx_seq_one_letter_code
_entity_poly.pdbx_strand_id
1 'polypeptide(L)'
;MDELRMRLLHEIMGVYGPNQGQSIGAVIIPAFLGDFKKVLEKTDSFDEVSEEYMTEDKRIHLVLYGRKELGHKSSNFVVTGCDFNDKSLFGAYEDMNIKM
;
A
#
# COMPACT_ATOMS: atom_id res chain seq x y z
N MET A 1 10.98 0.99 -9.93
CA MET A 1 9.58 1.13 -9.49
C MET A 1 9.33 0.03 -8.47
N ASP A 2 8.86 0.37 -7.27
CA ASP A 2 8.51 -0.60 -6.23
C ASP A 2 7.45 -1.58 -6.75
N GLU A 3 7.64 -2.87 -6.49
CA GLU A 3 6.77 -3.95 -6.96
C GLU A 3 5.30 -3.76 -6.53
N LEU A 4 5.08 -3.31 -5.29
CA LEU A 4 3.77 -2.94 -4.75
C LEU A 4 3.06 -1.89 -5.63
N ARG A 5 3.79 -0.84 -6.07
CA ARG A 5 3.20 0.20 -6.91
C ARG A 5 2.75 -0.34 -8.26
N MET A 6 3.50 -1.29 -8.83
CA MET A 6 3.14 -1.94 -10.08
C MET A 6 1.90 -2.83 -9.91
N ARG A 7 1.84 -3.64 -8.84
CA ARG A 7 0.67 -4.49 -8.55
C ARG A 7 -0.59 -3.65 -8.33
N LEU A 8 -0.51 -2.58 -7.55
CA LEU A 8 -1.62 -1.64 -7.34
C LEU A 8 -2.06 -0.98 -8.65
N LEU A 9 -1.13 -0.49 -9.46
CA LEU A 9 -1.45 0.14 -10.73
C LEU A 9 -2.18 -0.82 -11.68
N HIS A 10 -1.76 -2.07 -11.73
CA HIS A 10 -2.43 -3.10 -12.53
C HIS A 10 -3.89 -3.31 -12.10
N GLU A 11 -4.16 -3.42 -10.80
CA GLU A 11 -5.53 -3.60 -10.31
C GLU A 11 -6.40 -2.33 -10.52
N ILE A 12 -5.83 -1.13 -10.33
CA ILE A 12 -6.51 0.14 -10.61
C ILE A 12 -6.88 0.26 -12.09
N MET A 13 -5.98 -0.14 -12.98
CA MET A 13 -6.27 -0.22 -14.42
C MET A 13 -7.36 -1.26 -14.73
N GLY A 14 -7.47 -2.33 -13.95
CA GLY A 14 -8.58 -3.28 -14.04
C GLY A 14 -9.93 -2.67 -13.69
N VAL A 15 -9.98 -1.74 -12.72
CA VAL A 15 -11.22 -1.07 -12.28
C VAL A 15 -11.66 0.05 -13.23
N TYR A 16 -10.73 0.89 -13.68
CA TYR A 16 -11.04 2.12 -14.45
C TYR A 16 -10.69 2.03 -15.94
N GLY A 17 -10.06 0.94 -16.37
CA GLY A 17 -9.48 0.81 -17.71
C GLY A 17 -8.10 1.46 -17.84
N PRO A 18 -7.36 1.17 -18.92
CA PRO A 18 -5.92 1.48 -19.01
C PRO A 18 -5.59 2.98 -18.88
N ASN A 19 -6.26 3.82 -19.65
CA ASN A 19 -5.94 5.25 -19.73
C ASN A 19 -6.34 5.99 -18.45
N GLN A 20 -7.58 5.78 -17.99
CA GLN A 20 -8.09 6.45 -16.79
C GLN A 20 -7.42 5.89 -15.53
N GLY A 21 -7.23 4.57 -15.45
CA GLY A 21 -6.55 3.91 -14.35
C GLY A 21 -5.09 4.36 -14.19
N GLN A 22 -4.38 4.63 -15.30
CA GLN A 22 -3.03 5.18 -15.22
C GLN A 22 -3.00 6.57 -14.59
N SER A 23 -3.90 7.47 -15.01
CA SER A 23 -4.00 8.82 -14.43
C SER A 23 -4.42 8.79 -12.96
N ILE A 24 -5.41 7.95 -12.61
CA ILE A 24 -5.86 7.78 -11.23
C ILE A 24 -4.75 7.18 -10.37
N GLY A 25 -4.12 6.09 -10.82
CA GLY A 25 -3.07 5.39 -10.09
C GLY A 25 -1.84 6.25 -9.80
N ALA A 26 -1.48 7.16 -10.72
CA ALA A 26 -0.40 8.12 -10.51
C ALA A 26 -0.66 9.09 -9.33
N VAL A 27 -1.92 9.28 -8.93
CA VAL A 27 -2.33 10.18 -7.84
C VAL A 27 -2.63 9.41 -6.56
N ILE A 28 -3.45 8.35 -6.64
CA ILE A 28 -3.94 7.68 -5.43
C ILE A 28 -2.89 6.77 -4.80
N ILE A 29 -2.03 6.11 -5.58
CA ILE A 29 -1.02 5.19 -5.04
C ILE A 29 -0.03 5.95 -4.14
N PRO A 30 0.57 7.09 -4.56
CA PRO A 30 1.42 7.88 -3.67
C PRO A 30 0.67 8.40 -2.43
N ALA A 31 -0.60 8.78 -2.57
CA ALA A 31 -1.40 9.27 -1.46
C ALA A 31 -1.62 8.19 -0.39
N PHE A 32 -2.09 7.00 -0.78
CA PHE A 32 -2.31 5.88 0.13
C PHE A 32 -1.02 5.42 0.80
N LEU A 33 0.05 5.20 0.03
CA LEU A 33 1.34 4.75 0.60
C LEU A 33 1.97 5.81 1.49
N GLY A 34 1.86 7.10 1.13
CA GLY A 34 2.38 8.20 1.91
C GLY A 34 1.64 8.40 3.23
N ASP A 35 0.32 8.21 3.22
CA ASP A 35 -0.49 8.23 4.44
C ASP A 35 -0.20 7.03 5.34
N PHE A 36 -0.14 5.83 4.76
CA PHE A 36 0.16 4.61 5.51
C PHE A 36 1.53 4.67 6.17
N LYS A 37 2.53 5.22 5.48
CA LYS A 37 3.85 5.47 6.07
C LYS A 37 3.78 6.36 7.32
N LYS A 38 2.92 7.39 7.33
CA LYS A 38 2.75 8.25 8.53
C LYS A 38 2.07 7.51 9.67
N VAL A 39 1.13 6.61 9.37
CA VAL A 39 0.51 5.71 10.37
C VAL A 39 1.61 4.85 10.99
N LEU A 40 2.43 4.21 10.15
CA LEU A 40 3.58 3.43 10.61
C LEU A 40 4.59 4.29 11.36
N GLU A 41 4.88 5.54 10.99
CA GLU A 41 5.81 6.39 11.72
C GLU A 41 5.32 6.68 13.15
N LYS A 42 4.00 6.83 13.34
CA LYS A 42 3.37 7.17 14.61
C LYS A 42 3.15 5.99 15.57
N THR A 43 3.19 4.74 15.11
CA THR A 43 3.01 3.60 16.02
C THR A 43 4.20 3.44 16.96
N ASP A 44 4.01 3.28 18.26
CA ASP A 44 5.11 3.06 19.20
C ASP A 44 5.55 1.59 19.27
N SER A 45 4.78 0.67 18.67
CA SER A 45 5.09 -0.77 18.66
C SER A 45 5.71 -1.25 17.35
N PHE A 46 6.32 -2.44 17.42
CA PHE A 46 6.79 -3.19 16.25
C PHE A 46 5.74 -4.19 15.74
N ASP A 47 4.52 -4.13 16.29
CA ASP A 47 3.44 -5.00 15.87
C ASP A 47 2.95 -4.57 14.48
N GLU A 48 2.31 -5.52 13.80
CA GLU A 48 1.64 -5.25 12.54
C GLU A 48 0.42 -4.35 12.78
N VAL A 49 0.29 -3.33 11.93
CA VAL A 49 -0.87 -2.45 11.88
C VAL A 49 -1.48 -2.51 10.49
N SER A 50 -2.78 -2.22 10.43
CA SER A 50 -3.53 -2.16 9.19
C SER A 50 -4.27 -0.84 9.06
N GLU A 51 -4.36 -0.30 7.85
CA GLU A 51 -5.17 0.87 7.54
C GLU A 51 -6.00 0.62 6.26
N GLU A 52 -7.21 1.15 6.24
CA GLU A 52 -8.14 1.02 5.12
C GLU A 52 -8.30 2.35 4.37
N TYR A 53 -8.30 2.25 3.04
CA TYR A 53 -8.44 3.36 2.12
C TYR A 53 -9.57 3.08 1.13
N MET A 54 -10.41 4.08 0.89
CA MET A 54 -11.52 3.97 -0.06
C MET A 54 -11.58 5.21 -0.95
N THR A 55 -11.79 5.02 -2.25
CA THR A 55 -12.04 6.15 -3.16
C THR A 55 -13.44 6.72 -2.95
N GLU A 56 -13.65 7.99 -3.28
CA GLU A 56 -14.96 8.66 -3.10
C GLU A 56 -16.09 7.98 -3.86
N ASP A 57 -15.78 7.43 -5.04
CA ASP A 57 -16.72 6.68 -5.88
C ASP A 57 -16.95 5.22 -5.40
N LYS A 58 -16.26 4.80 -4.34
CA LYS A 58 -16.31 3.47 -3.71
C LYS A 58 -15.94 2.32 -4.63
N ARG A 59 -15.24 2.57 -5.73
CA ARG A 59 -14.80 1.52 -6.66
C ARG A 59 -13.50 0.84 -6.23
N ILE A 60 -12.73 1.50 -5.36
CA ILE A 60 -11.54 0.93 -4.75
C ILE A 60 -11.73 0.93 -3.24
N HIS A 61 -11.48 -0.24 -2.65
CA HIS A 61 -11.21 -0.45 -1.24
C HIS A 61 -9.85 -1.14 -1.13
N LEU A 62 -8.93 -0.52 -0.41
CA LEU A 62 -7.56 -0.98 -0.23
C LEU A 62 -7.27 -1.12 1.25
N VAL A 63 -6.79 -2.28 1.67
CA VAL A 63 -6.26 -2.51 3.02
C VAL A 63 -4.76 -2.73 2.90
N LEU A 64 -3.99 -1.94 3.64
CA LEU A 64 -2.54 -2.10 3.74
C LEU A 64 -2.18 -2.63 5.12
N TYR A 65 -1.33 -3.64 5.16
CA TYR A 65 -0.76 -4.21 6.38
C TYR A 65 0.74 -3.92 6.39
N GLY A 66 1.28 -3.60 7.55
CA GLY A 66 2.69 -3.29 7.65
C GLY A 66 3.15 -3.13 9.08
N ARG A 67 4.47 -3.09 9.25
CA ARG A 67 5.10 -2.95 10.56
C ARG A 67 6.38 -2.12 10.50
N LYS A 68 6.80 -1.64 11.67
CA LYS A 68 8.16 -1.14 11.86
C LYS A 68 9.12 -2.32 11.93
N GLU A 69 10.29 -2.17 11.31
CA GLU A 69 11.42 -3.06 11.50
C GLU A 69 12.64 -2.30 12.03
N LEU A 70 13.42 -2.95 12.88
CA LEU A 70 14.67 -2.40 13.40
C LEU A 70 15.73 -2.37 12.29
N GLY A 71 15.99 -1.19 11.75
CA GLY A 71 17.09 -0.97 10.82
C GLY A 71 18.37 -0.51 11.53
N HIS A 72 19.51 -0.71 10.88
CA HIS A 72 20.85 -0.45 11.43
C HIS A 72 21.17 1.04 11.71
N LYS A 73 20.36 1.97 11.17
CA LYS A 73 20.48 3.43 11.34
C LYS A 73 19.16 4.19 11.55
N SER A 74 18.03 3.59 11.20
CA SER A 74 16.67 4.14 11.38
C SER A 74 15.67 2.99 11.41
N SER A 75 14.46 3.24 11.90
CA SER A 75 13.35 2.31 11.69
C SER A 75 13.08 2.17 10.19
N ASN A 76 12.97 0.94 9.71
CA ASN A 76 12.48 0.63 8.37
C ASN A 76 10.96 0.40 8.45
N PHE A 77 10.25 0.69 7.36
CA PHE A 77 8.81 0.47 7.25
C PHE A 77 8.56 -0.52 6.12
N VAL A 78 7.88 -1.62 6.45
CA VAL A 78 7.63 -2.71 5.50
C VAL A 78 6.13 -2.90 5.37
N VAL A 79 5.66 -3.07 4.13
CA VAL A 79 4.30 -3.51 3.84
C VAL A 79 4.34 -5.03 3.77
N THR A 80 3.63 -5.67 4.68
CA THR A 80 3.58 -7.13 4.87
C THR A 80 2.36 -7.75 4.17
N GLY A 81 1.40 -6.93 3.76
CA GLY A 81 0.23 -7.39 3.02
C GLY A 81 -0.52 -6.25 2.35
N CYS A 82 -1.31 -6.60 1.34
CA CYS A 82 -2.13 -5.66 0.60
C CYS A 82 -3.38 -6.36 0.06
N ASP A 83 -4.56 -5.95 0.51
CA ASP A 83 -5.85 -6.39 -0.03
C ASP A 83 -6.46 -5.28 -0.88
N PHE A 84 -6.88 -5.61 -2.10
CA PHE A 84 -7.50 -4.67 -3.03
C PHE A 84 -8.85 -5.24 -3.48
N ASN A 85 -9.95 -4.55 -3.17
CA ASN A 85 -11.32 -4.99 -3.45
C ASN A 85 -11.55 -6.46 -3.03
N ASP A 86 -11.31 -6.76 -1.75
CA ASP A 86 -11.44 -8.09 -1.14
C ASP A 86 -10.49 -9.16 -1.70
N LYS A 87 -9.52 -8.78 -2.54
CA LYS A 87 -8.50 -9.69 -3.11
C LYS A 87 -7.12 -9.38 -2.53
N SER A 88 -6.52 -10.36 -1.86
CA SER A 88 -5.11 -10.29 -1.43
C SER A 88 -4.18 -10.27 -2.64
N LEU A 89 -3.42 -9.18 -2.79
CA LEU A 89 -2.38 -9.03 -3.83
C LEU A 89 -1.07 -9.69 -3.44
N PHE A 90 -0.80 -9.76 -2.14
CA PHE A 90 0.23 -10.56 -1.48
C PHE A 90 -0.01 -10.50 0.03
N GLY A 91 0.51 -11.49 0.75
CA GLY A 91 0.41 -11.59 2.21
C GLY A 91 1.67 -12.21 2.81
N ALA A 92 1.64 -12.45 4.12
CA ALA A 92 2.71 -12.70 5.11
C ALA A 92 3.96 -13.56 4.75
N TYR A 93 4.04 -14.13 3.55
CA TYR A 93 5.19 -14.85 3.02
C TYR A 93 5.97 -14.07 1.94
N GLU A 94 5.52 -12.86 1.55
CA GLU A 94 6.20 -11.95 0.60
C GLU A 94 6.34 -10.53 1.21
N ASP A 95 7.46 -10.23 1.89
CA ASP A 95 7.72 -8.89 2.45
C ASP A 95 8.15 -7.92 1.33
N MET A 96 7.43 -6.79 1.18
CA MET A 96 7.76 -5.74 0.20
C MET A 96 8.29 -4.47 0.88
N ASN A 97 9.54 -4.10 0.55
CA ASN A 97 10.14 -2.84 0.99
C ASN A 97 9.49 -1.66 0.25
N ILE A 98 9.07 -0.62 0.99
CA ILE A 98 8.75 0.69 0.39
C ILE A 98 10.08 1.44 0.17
N LYS A 99 10.52 1.63 -1.08
CA LYS A 99 11.64 2.51 -1.41
C LYS A 99 11.12 3.72 -2.19
N MET A 100 11.08 4.88 -1.52
CA MET A 100 10.92 6.18 -2.20
C MET A 100 12.23 6.59 -2.86
#